data_AF-A0A4Q2KDI5-F1
#
_entry.id   AF-A0A4Q2KDI5-F1
#
_cell.length_a   1.000
_cell.length_b   1.000
_cell.length_c   1.000
_cell.angle_alpha   90.00
_cell.angle_beta   90.00
_cell.angle_gamma   90.00
#
_symmetry.space_group_name_H-M   'P 1'
#
loop_
_entity.id
_entity.type
_entity.pdbx_description
1 polymer ?
#
loop_
_entity_poly.entity_id
_entity_poly.type
_entity_poly.pdbx_seq_one_letter_code
_entity_poly.pdbx_strand_id
1 'polypeptide(L)'
;MNKLLKIASFVMTAALALSALSGCKGADSVTRVADSRTLTAQEYTALNLSGTDALGRTFFSADSENDELYVGMFYFLWLGQHSGEQNGIYDISEITDEGKDLDAFYYTNNADSPLDKYHFWDEPIWGYYQSDDEWVIRKQVEMLTMAGVDYLYFDTTNGALYDGVTSVLFEVLQEYYDAGWDVPKFMYYIAANDKNCIKQLYENIYSVGKYSDLWFAPDGKPLITVMASTTWDQNDATEKAISEFFDFRLRQWPTESFLREGWPWIEFEYPQPLHTDAVNVSVAQHTSVKMSERTANRGRGFDLSTMKNDPSKVAEGANYASQWERVLSGENNERIRFVNLTGWNEWIALKLSDSSDRYFMVDQFDYEYSRDLEPMKGGYGDNYYMQTIQNIRKWKYSEAKHYKYEQKTVDVSSFDESAWESAAAYLDFTGECIGRDHPAFGGAFNYIDDTDRNDIASVRVLHDSKYAYFRVETVADITAYESGDTGWMNILLQTGGGNNHFMGYQYALNKNVNGNSGSVSRYTADGKWESFSNCDVYVQGNVMQVRVKLSDIGLSAKNFCMQFKVTDNVKKASDAASYYTTGDSAPIGRLSYTYGY
;
A
#
# COMPACT_ATOMS: atom_id res chain seq x y z
N MET A 1 18.80 36.34 -20.19
CA MET A 1 17.89 35.42 -20.89
C MET A 1 17.92 34.00 -20.29
N ASN A 2 18.09 33.85 -18.96
CA ASN A 2 18.23 32.54 -18.29
C ASN A 2 17.73 32.54 -16.83
N LYS A 3 16.65 33.29 -16.56
CA LYS A 3 15.96 33.30 -15.24
C LYS A 3 14.44 33.06 -15.35
N LEU A 4 13.90 32.95 -16.56
CA LEU A 4 12.46 32.71 -16.82
C LEU A 4 12.13 31.25 -17.16
N LEU A 5 13.13 30.37 -17.29
CA LEU A 5 12.96 28.95 -17.63
C LEU A 5 12.88 28.01 -16.42
N LYS A 6 13.12 28.48 -15.19
CA LYS A 6 13.08 27.63 -13.97
C LYS A 6 11.78 27.71 -13.17
N ILE A 7 10.88 28.65 -13.51
CA ILE A 7 9.58 28.80 -12.82
C ILE A 7 8.46 28.06 -13.60
N ALA A 8 8.74 27.58 -14.81
CA ALA A 8 7.76 26.85 -15.62
C ALA A 8 7.59 25.37 -15.22
N SER A 9 8.57 24.74 -14.56
CA SER A 9 8.52 23.29 -14.28
C SER A 9 7.76 22.89 -13.00
N PHE A 10 7.42 23.82 -12.12
CA PHE A 10 6.73 23.48 -10.85
C PHE A 10 5.21 23.75 -10.87
N VAL A 11 4.71 24.46 -11.88
CA VAL A 11 3.27 24.70 -12.08
C VAL A 11 2.67 23.74 -13.12
N MET A 12 3.50 23.03 -13.89
CA MET A 12 3.02 22.15 -14.96
C MET A 12 2.49 20.80 -14.46
N THR A 13 2.95 20.31 -13.29
CA THR A 13 2.59 18.98 -12.79
C THR A 13 1.18 18.92 -12.16
N ALA A 14 0.72 20.01 -11.53
CA ALA A 14 -0.65 20.09 -11.00
C ALA A 14 -1.71 20.32 -12.11
N ALA A 15 -1.31 20.94 -13.23
CA ALA A 15 -2.20 21.17 -14.36
C ALA A 15 -2.39 19.92 -15.24
N LEU A 16 -1.39 19.02 -15.29
CA LEU A 16 -1.46 17.77 -16.06
C LEU A 16 -2.34 16.69 -15.41
N ALA A 17 -2.42 16.65 -14.07
CA ALA A 17 -3.25 15.67 -13.34
C ALA A 17 -4.76 15.95 -13.47
N LEU A 18 -5.18 17.22 -13.47
CA LEU A 18 -6.58 17.57 -13.76
C LEU A 18 -6.95 17.32 -15.23
N SER A 19 -5.98 17.35 -16.16
CA SER A 19 -6.27 17.15 -17.60
C SER A 19 -6.53 15.70 -18.02
N ALA A 20 -6.17 14.69 -17.22
CA ALA A 20 -6.41 13.29 -17.58
C ALA A 20 -7.92 12.93 -17.62
N LEU A 21 -8.74 13.56 -16.76
CA LEU A 21 -10.21 13.47 -16.82
C LEU A 21 -10.87 14.75 -17.34
N SER A 22 -10.24 15.94 -17.17
CA SER A 22 -10.79 17.20 -17.73
C SER A 22 -10.55 17.36 -19.23
N GLY A 23 -9.60 16.62 -19.82
CA GLY A 23 -9.41 16.51 -21.26
C GLY A 23 -10.62 15.91 -21.99
N CYS A 24 -11.52 15.24 -21.26
CA CYS A 24 -12.77 14.72 -21.79
C CYS A 24 -13.88 15.78 -21.92
N LYS A 25 -13.71 16.98 -21.35
CA LYS A 25 -14.63 18.11 -21.57
C LYS A 25 -14.18 18.91 -22.80
N GLY A 26 -14.35 18.30 -23.99
CA GLY A 26 -14.38 19.04 -25.25
C GLY A 26 -13.40 18.63 -26.35
N ALA A 27 -12.62 17.56 -26.19
CA ALA A 27 -11.77 17.07 -27.27
C ALA A 27 -12.48 15.99 -28.12
N ASP A 28 -12.35 16.13 -29.44
CA ASP A 28 -12.63 15.10 -30.42
C ASP A 28 -12.03 13.75 -30.02
N SER A 29 -12.74 12.66 -30.38
CA SER A 29 -12.50 11.26 -30.00
C SER A 29 -11.09 10.89 -29.53
N VAL A 30 -10.99 10.39 -28.29
CA VAL A 30 -9.80 9.67 -27.81
C VAL A 30 -9.42 8.58 -28.83
N THR A 31 -8.18 8.62 -29.31
CA THR A 31 -7.70 7.62 -30.28
C THR A 31 -7.48 6.30 -29.54
N ARG A 32 -8.28 5.27 -29.88
CA ARG A 32 -8.20 3.95 -29.26
C ARG A 32 -7.45 2.95 -30.14
N VAL A 33 -6.51 2.22 -29.55
CA VAL A 33 -5.73 1.14 -30.17
C VAL A 33 -6.30 -0.23 -29.83
N ALA A 34 -5.97 -1.24 -30.63
CA ALA A 34 -6.31 -2.63 -30.28
C ALA A 34 -5.46 -3.06 -29.08
N ASP A 35 -6.08 -3.77 -28.13
CA ASP A 35 -5.30 -4.45 -27.09
C ASP A 35 -4.69 -5.72 -27.69
N SER A 36 -3.37 -5.81 -27.63
CA SER A 36 -2.60 -6.95 -28.14
C SER A 36 -1.77 -7.61 -27.05
N ARG A 37 -1.90 -7.12 -25.81
CA ARG A 37 -1.25 -7.70 -24.65
C ARG A 37 -1.92 -9.03 -24.34
N THR A 38 -1.13 -9.96 -23.83
CA THR A 38 -1.63 -11.24 -23.30
C THR A 38 -1.43 -11.18 -21.80
N LEU A 39 -2.44 -10.71 -21.09
CA LEU A 39 -2.42 -10.53 -19.64
C LEU A 39 -3.33 -11.57 -19.00
N THR A 40 -2.89 -12.11 -17.87
CA THR A 40 -3.77 -12.73 -16.87
C THR A 40 -4.73 -11.69 -16.31
N ALA A 41 -5.79 -12.14 -15.63
CA ALA A 41 -6.74 -11.23 -15.00
C ALA A 41 -6.11 -10.44 -13.84
N GLN A 42 -5.16 -11.03 -13.13
CA GLN A 42 -4.39 -10.40 -12.06
C GLN A 42 -3.47 -9.30 -12.62
N GLU A 43 -2.69 -9.58 -13.66
CA GLU A 43 -1.87 -8.56 -14.34
C GLU A 43 -2.72 -7.44 -14.92
N TYR A 44 -3.85 -7.78 -15.56
CA TYR A 44 -4.79 -6.78 -16.07
C TYR A 44 -5.34 -5.91 -14.93
N THR A 45 -5.70 -6.52 -13.79
CA THR A 45 -6.17 -5.80 -12.62
C THR A 45 -5.11 -4.84 -12.11
N ALA A 46 -3.90 -5.34 -11.83
CA ALA A 46 -2.79 -4.55 -11.32
C ALA A 46 -2.45 -3.39 -12.27
N LEU A 47 -2.40 -3.61 -13.58
CA LEU A 47 -2.12 -2.55 -14.56
C LEU A 47 -3.25 -1.53 -14.70
N ASN A 48 -4.49 -1.87 -14.35
CA ASN A 48 -5.63 -0.97 -14.45
C ASN A 48 -6.08 -0.37 -13.11
N LEU A 49 -5.24 -0.40 -12.08
CA LEU A 49 -5.45 0.36 -10.86
C LEU A 49 -5.27 1.87 -11.07
N SER A 50 -5.91 2.64 -10.20
CA SER A 50 -5.82 4.09 -10.11
C SER A 50 -6.14 4.53 -8.69
N GLY A 51 -5.93 5.81 -8.39
CA GLY A 51 -6.36 6.34 -7.10
C GLY A 51 -5.99 7.81 -6.92
N THR A 52 -6.63 8.43 -5.93
CA THR A 52 -6.44 9.84 -5.57
C THR A 52 -6.30 9.97 -4.06
N ASP A 53 -5.16 10.48 -3.59
CA ASP A 53 -4.94 10.67 -2.16
C ASP A 53 -5.66 11.90 -1.58
N ALA A 54 -5.51 12.17 -0.28
CA ALA A 54 -6.18 13.28 0.37
C ALA A 54 -5.69 14.67 -0.09
N LEU A 55 -4.52 14.75 -0.74
CA LEU A 55 -3.94 15.97 -1.30
C LEU A 55 -4.34 16.18 -2.77
N GLY A 56 -5.06 15.23 -3.37
CA GLY A 56 -5.44 15.28 -4.78
C GLY A 56 -4.34 14.83 -5.74
N ARG A 57 -3.27 14.19 -5.26
CA ARG A 57 -2.27 13.55 -6.12
C ARG A 57 -2.84 12.24 -6.63
N THR A 58 -2.59 11.93 -7.90
CA THR A 58 -3.20 10.79 -8.59
C THR A 58 -2.16 9.90 -9.25
N PHE A 59 -2.47 8.62 -9.35
CA PHE A 59 -1.91 7.73 -10.36
C PHE A 59 -3.05 7.10 -11.15
N PHE A 60 -2.69 6.57 -12.31
CA PHE A 60 -3.63 6.03 -13.28
C PHE A 60 -3.10 4.68 -13.80
N SER A 61 -3.88 4.01 -14.65
CA SER A 61 -3.48 2.78 -15.33
C SER A 61 -2.08 2.87 -15.94
N ALA A 62 -1.42 1.72 -16.06
CA ALA A 62 -0.17 1.49 -16.74
C ALA A 62 -0.35 0.54 -17.94
N ASP A 63 0.60 0.57 -18.88
CA ASP A 63 0.55 -0.31 -20.05
C ASP A 63 1.25 -1.65 -19.82
N SER A 64 2.44 -1.60 -19.22
CA SER A 64 3.28 -2.74 -18.88
C SER A 64 4.23 -2.37 -17.73
N GLU A 65 4.69 -3.40 -17.04
CA GLU A 65 5.71 -3.36 -16.02
C GLU A 65 7.11 -3.61 -16.61
N ASN A 66 8.16 -3.11 -15.97
CA ASN A 66 9.54 -3.48 -16.25
C ASN A 66 10.04 -4.51 -15.22
N ASP A 67 10.05 -5.77 -15.62
CA ASP A 67 10.37 -6.92 -14.76
C ASP A 67 11.87 -7.04 -14.42
N GLU A 68 12.72 -6.15 -14.95
CA GLU A 68 14.15 -6.07 -14.60
C GLU A 68 14.42 -5.16 -13.40
N LEU A 69 13.42 -4.38 -12.96
CA LEU A 69 13.51 -3.44 -11.84
C LEU A 69 12.76 -3.99 -10.64
N TYR A 70 13.24 -3.74 -9.42
CA TYR A 70 12.65 -4.29 -8.21
C TYR A 70 12.51 -3.24 -7.11
N VAL A 71 11.38 -3.25 -6.43
CA VAL A 71 11.09 -2.43 -5.26
C VAL A 71 10.96 -3.32 -4.04
N GLY A 72 11.84 -3.13 -3.07
CA GLY A 72 11.80 -3.80 -1.78
C GLY A 72 11.11 -2.95 -0.74
N MET A 73 10.36 -3.57 0.18
CA MET A 73 9.79 -2.90 1.35
C MET A 73 10.40 -3.47 2.64
N PHE A 74 10.98 -2.59 3.47
CA PHE A 74 11.45 -3.02 4.80
C PHE A 74 10.24 -3.31 5.68
N TYR A 75 10.16 -4.54 6.20
CA TYR A 75 8.96 -5.04 6.86
C TYR A 75 9.31 -5.59 8.25
N PHE A 76 8.55 -5.16 9.25
CA PHE A 76 8.83 -5.38 10.67
C PHE A 76 7.92 -6.48 11.22
N LEU A 77 8.55 -7.49 11.84
CA LEU A 77 7.90 -8.74 12.24
C LEU A 77 7.67 -8.84 13.76
N TRP A 78 7.84 -7.74 14.51
CA TRP A 78 8.12 -7.85 15.94
C TRP A 78 7.19 -7.07 16.88
N LEU A 79 6.10 -6.51 16.37
CA LEU A 79 5.04 -5.94 17.21
C LEU A 79 4.36 -7.07 17.99
N GLY A 80 4.28 -6.94 19.31
CA GLY A 80 3.76 -7.96 20.22
C GLY A 80 4.74 -9.09 20.58
N GLN A 81 5.94 -9.14 19.97
CA GLN A 81 6.82 -10.32 20.06
C GLN A 81 7.82 -10.27 21.22
N HIS A 82 7.97 -9.11 21.89
CA HIS A 82 8.91 -8.92 23.01
C HIS A 82 8.16 -8.60 24.31
N SER A 83 7.45 -9.58 24.86
CA SER A 83 6.49 -9.39 25.96
C SER A 83 7.06 -8.73 27.23
N GLY A 84 8.39 -8.74 27.42
CA GLY A 84 9.04 -8.04 28.53
C GLY A 84 8.95 -6.53 28.41
N GLU A 85 9.23 -6.00 27.22
CA GLU A 85 9.32 -4.59 26.88
C GLU A 85 8.04 -4.06 26.20
N GLN A 86 7.21 -4.96 25.66
CA GLN A 86 5.99 -4.70 24.91
C GLN A 86 4.74 -5.15 25.69
N ASN A 87 4.57 -4.60 26.87
CA ASN A 87 3.56 -5.05 27.85
C ASN A 87 2.42 -4.05 28.06
N GLY A 88 2.34 -3.01 27.23
CA GLY A 88 1.33 -1.97 27.32
C GLY A 88 1.33 -1.11 26.06
N ILE A 89 0.25 -0.39 25.84
CA ILE A 89 0.12 0.58 24.76
C ILE A 89 0.50 1.94 25.34
N TYR A 90 1.63 2.48 24.89
CA TYR A 90 2.13 3.79 25.26
C TYR A 90 2.26 4.62 23.99
N ASP A 91 1.36 5.55 23.74
CA ASP A 91 1.33 6.33 22.50
C ASP A 91 1.93 7.73 22.73
N ILE A 92 2.97 8.08 21.96
CA ILE A 92 3.63 9.38 22.04
C ILE A 92 2.71 10.53 21.65
N SER A 93 1.81 10.36 20.68
CA SER A 93 0.84 11.40 20.29
C SER A 93 -0.09 11.74 21.47
N GLU A 94 -0.54 10.72 22.20
CA GLU A 94 -1.35 10.89 23.42
C GLU A 94 -0.53 11.46 24.58
N ILE A 95 0.64 10.89 24.87
CA ILE A 95 1.52 11.30 25.98
C ILE A 95 1.92 12.77 25.86
N THR A 96 2.17 13.24 24.64
CA THR A 96 2.68 14.58 24.38
C THR A 96 1.59 15.59 23.99
N ASP A 97 0.31 15.20 24.00
CA ASP A 97 -0.81 16.01 23.49
C ASP A 97 -0.51 16.56 22.07
N GLU A 98 -0.19 15.67 21.13
CA GLU A 98 0.19 16.00 19.75
C GLU A 98 1.43 16.90 19.69
N GLY A 99 2.43 16.60 20.53
CA GLY A 99 3.68 17.35 20.62
C GLY A 99 3.60 18.70 21.33
N LYS A 100 2.48 19.02 22.00
CA LYS A 100 2.33 20.26 22.80
C LYS A 100 3.03 20.20 24.16
N ASP A 101 3.16 18.99 24.73
CA ASP A 101 3.85 18.72 25.99
C ASP A 101 4.92 17.64 25.80
N LEU A 102 6.03 18.02 25.16
CA LEU A 102 7.16 17.11 24.97
C LEU A 102 7.83 16.72 26.30
N ASP A 103 7.69 17.53 27.35
CA ASP A 103 8.30 17.26 28.65
C ASP A 103 7.65 16.05 29.33
N ALA A 104 6.36 15.79 29.05
CA ALA A 104 5.66 14.57 29.44
C ALA A 104 6.33 13.30 28.92
N PHE A 105 7.06 13.36 27.80
CA PHE A 105 7.92 12.26 27.36
C PHE A 105 9.35 12.39 27.90
N TYR A 106 10.02 13.53 27.66
CA TYR A 106 11.46 13.68 27.85
C TYR A 106 11.92 13.58 29.31
N TYR A 107 11.08 13.99 30.27
CA TYR A 107 11.47 14.16 31.66
C TYR A 107 10.61 13.34 32.64
N THR A 108 9.71 12.50 32.11
CA THR A 108 8.79 11.70 32.94
C THR A 108 9.04 10.21 32.75
N ASN A 109 9.06 9.47 33.86
CA ASN A 109 9.05 8.01 33.89
C ASN A 109 8.01 7.55 34.91
N ASN A 110 6.87 7.10 34.44
CA ASN A 110 5.72 6.68 35.24
C ASN A 110 4.98 5.52 34.55
N ALA A 111 3.81 5.15 35.05
CA ALA A 111 3.03 4.05 34.47
C ALA A 111 2.51 4.33 33.05
N ASP A 112 2.35 5.61 32.67
CA ASP A 112 1.79 6.04 31.39
C ASP A 112 2.87 6.24 30.32
N SER A 113 4.13 6.51 30.72
CA SER A 113 5.29 6.55 29.83
C SER A 113 6.55 5.96 30.51
N PRO A 114 6.59 4.64 30.70
CA PRO A 114 7.66 3.97 31.44
C PRO A 114 8.98 3.86 30.67
N LEU A 115 10.11 3.99 31.36
CA LEU A 115 11.44 3.68 30.81
C LEU A 115 11.56 2.19 30.46
N ASP A 116 12.38 1.87 29.45
CA ASP A 116 12.68 0.50 28.99
C ASP A 116 11.43 -0.25 28.49
N LYS A 117 10.48 0.50 27.92
CA LYS A 117 9.29 0.00 27.23
C LYS A 117 9.13 0.60 25.85
N TYR A 118 8.57 -0.18 24.94
CA TYR A 118 8.27 0.27 23.59
C TYR A 118 7.07 1.20 23.58
N HIS A 119 7.19 2.33 22.87
CA HIS A 119 6.12 3.30 22.68
C HIS A 119 5.75 3.38 21.20
N PHE A 120 4.45 3.46 20.92
CA PHE A 120 3.92 3.82 19.61
C PHE A 120 4.19 5.29 19.33
N TRP A 121 4.61 5.62 18.11
CA TRP A 121 4.73 7.03 17.71
C TRP A 121 3.36 7.67 17.41
N ASP A 122 2.37 6.85 17.01
CA ASP A 122 0.94 7.17 16.86
C ASP A 122 0.12 5.87 16.61
N GLU A 123 -1.21 5.99 16.45
CA GLU A 123 -2.13 4.86 16.25
C GLU A 123 -2.17 4.39 14.77
N PRO A 124 -1.82 3.11 14.47
CA PRO A 124 -1.99 2.51 13.14
C PRO A 124 -3.46 2.49 12.72
N ILE A 125 -3.75 2.45 11.41
CA ILE A 125 -5.15 2.42 10.92
C ILE A 125 -5.95 1.21 11.43
N TRP A 126 -5.26 0.10 11.72
CA TRP A 126 -5.83 -1.14 12.25
C TRP A 126 -5.68 -1.28 13.77
N GLY A 127 -5.36 -0.17 14.45
CA GLY A 127 -5.10 -0.12 15.87
C GLY A 127 -3.74 -0.68 16.26
N TYR A 128 -3.46 -0.75 17.55
CA TYR A 128 -2.23 -1.27 18.13
C TYR A 128 -2.16 -2.80 18.00
N TYR A 129 -2.00 -3.32 16.78
CA TYR A 129 -2.01 -4.75 16.47
C TYR A 129 -0.70 -5.46 16.87
N GLN A 130 -0.73 -6.80 16.88
CA GLN A 130 0.48 -7.63 16.95
C GLN A 130 0.83 -8.13 15.56
N SER A 131 2.12 -8.34 15.28
CA SER A 131 2.61 -8.71 13.95
C SER A 131 2.08 -10.05 13.44
N ASP A 132 1.57 -10.94 14.30
CA ASP A 132 0.94 -12.22 13.96
C ASP A 132 -0.58 -12.13 13.72
N ASP A 133 -1.18 -10.95 13.75
CA ASP A 133 -2.58 -10.73 13.42
C ASP A 133 -2.84 -10.99 11.93
N GLU A 134 -3.35 -12.19 11.61
CA GLU A 134 -3.64 -12.63 10.24
C GLU A 134 -4.55 -11.65 9.50
N TRP A 135 -5.54 -11.06 10.19
CA TRP A 135 -6.46 -10.11 9.58
C TRP A 135 -5.71 -8.86 9.09
N VAL A 136 -4.73 -8.38 9.86
CA VAL A 136 -3.88 -7.24 9.46
C VAL A 136 -2.91 -7.65 8.35
N ILE A 137 -2.27 -8.82 8.47
CA ILE A 137 -1.33 -9.34 7.46
C ILE A 137 -2.01 -9.41 6.09
N ARG A 138 -3.24 -9.94 6.00
CA ARG A 138 -3.98 -10.07 4.74
C ARG A 138 -4.17 -8.71 4.06
N LYS A 139 -4.52 -7.67 4.81
CA LYS A 139 -4.68 -6.30 4.29
C LYS A 139 -3.35 -5.68 3.87
N GLN A 140 -2.28 -5.90 4.64
CA GLN A 140 -0.94 -5.42 4.27
C GLN A 140 -0.43 -6.08 2.98
N VAL A 141 -0.59 -7.41 2.85
CA VAL A 141 -0.16 -8.14 1.66
C VAL A 141 -0.95 -7.69 0.43
N GLU A 142 -2.28 -7.54 0.54
CA GLU A 142 -3.10 -6.98 -0.53
C GLU A 142 -2.58 -5.60 -0.95
N MET A 143 -2.38 -4.69 0.01
CA MET A 143 -1.92 -3.33 -0.25
C MET A 143 -0.55 -3.29 -0.93
N LEU A 144 0.41 -4.08 -0.44
CA LEU A 144 1.79 -4.11 -0.96
C LEU A 144 1.85 -4.77 -2.34
N THR A 145 1.04 -5.80 -2.58
CA THR A 145 0.88 -6.40 -3.91
C THR A 145 0.32 -5.39 -4.91
N MET A 146 -0.78 -4.72 -4.57
CA MET A 146 -1.40 -3.69 -5.42
C MET A 146 -0.50 -2.46 -5.65
N ALA A 147 0.47 -2.22 -4.76
CA ALA A 147 1.45 -1.15 -4.91
C ALA A 147 2.58 -1.45 -5.90
N GLY A 148 2.75 -2.72 -6.31
CA GLY A 148 3.88 -3.16 -7.12
C GLY A 148 5.17 -3.30 -6.32
N VAL A 149 5.07 -3.74 -5.05
CA VAL A 149 6.23 -4.13 -4.24
C VAL A 149 6.64 -5.55 -4.60
N ASP A 150 7.87 -5.73 -5.05
CA ASP A 150 8.40 -7.02 -5.52
C ASP A 150 8.80 -7.95 -4.39
N TYR A 151 9.27 -7.39 -3.28
CA TYR A 151 9.70 -8.19 -2.14
C TYR A 151 9.64 -7.45 -0.81
N LEU A 152 9.38 -8.21 0.24
CA LEU A 152 9.57 -7.80 1.62
C LEU A 152 10.98 -8.20 2.04
N TYR A 153 11.74 -7.27 2.60
CA TYR A 153 12.97 -7.61 3.29
C TYR A 153 12.76 -7.43 4.79
N PHE A 154 12.89 -8.52 5.54
CA PHE A 154 12.48 -8.57 6.93
C PHE A 154 13.52 -7.99 7.87
N ASP A 155 13.07 -7.15 8.79
CA ASP A 155 13.88 -6.68 9.90
C ASP A 155 14.21 -7.84 10.86
N THR A 156 15.41 -8.38 10.68
CA THR A 156 16.04 -9.33 11.61
C THR A 156 17.39 -8.79 12.10
N THR A 157 17.48 -7.46 12.20
CA THR A 157 18.75 -6.75 12.48
C THR A 157 19.34 -7.10 13.85
N ASN A 158 18.51 -7.53 14.81
CA ASN A 158 18.93 -8.01 16.14
C ASN A 158 19.15 -9.54 16.24
N GLY A 159 18.99 -10.29 15.14
CA GLY A 159 19.24 -11.74 15.10
C GLY A 159 18.07 -12.61 15.58
N ALA A 160 16.87 -12.05 15.76
CA ALA A 160 15.63 -12.79 15.93
C ALA A 160 14.95 -12.99 14.57
N LEU A 161 14.48 -14.21 14.27
CA LEU A 161 13.90 -14.58 12.98
C LEU A 161 12.36 -14.51 12.95
N TYR A 162 11.72 -14.42 14.11
CA TYR A 162 10.26 -14.30 14.26
C TYR A 162 9.46 -15.39 13.52
N ASP A 163 9.87 -16.65 13.69
CA ASP A 163 9.27 -17.81 13.02
C ASP A 163 7.74 -17.93 13.19
N GLY A 164 7.19 -17.47 14.33
CA GLY A 164 5.75 -17.45 14.58
C GLY A 164 5.00 -16.51 13.63
N VAL A 165 5.47 -15.27 13.53
CA VAL A 165 4.91 -14.24 12.64
C VAL A 165 5.11 -14.61 11.17
N THR A 166 6.32 -15.06 10.80
CA THR A 166 6.61 -15.43 9.42
C THR A 166 5.83 -16.65 8.96
N SER A 167 5.46 -17.58 9.86
CA SER A 167 4.58 -18.69 9.50
C SER A 167 3.21 -18.18 9.00
N VAL A 168 2.58 -17.25 9.73
CA VAL A 168 1.28 -16.67 9.32
C VAL A 168 1.44 -15.89 8.02
N LEU A 169 2.46 -15.03 7.93
CA LEU A 169 2.73 -14.24 6.73
C LEU A 169 2.99 -15.12 5.49
N PHE A 170 3.76 -16.19 5.62
CA PHE A 170 4.06 -17.09 4.50
C PHE A 170 2.84 -17.91 4.06
N GLU A 171 1.97 -18.30 4.99
CA GLU A 171 0.70 -18.96 4.64
C GLU A 171 -0.19 -18.02 3.80
N VAL A 172 -0.35 -16.76 4.22
CA VAL A 172 -1.12 -15.75 3.46
C VAL A 172 -0.48 -15.46 2.10
N LEU A 173 0.84 -15.24 2.05
CA LEU A 173 1.55 -15.00 0.79
C LEU A 173 1.41 -16.19 -0.17
N GLN A 174 1.52 -17.43 0.33
CA GLN A 174 1.41 -18.62 -0.50
C GLN A 174 -0.02 -18.79 -1.02
N GLU A 175 -1.03 -18.55 -0.18
CA GLU A 175 -2.44 -18.59 -0.58
C GLU A 175 -2.72 -17.64 -1.77
N TYR A 176 -2.25 -16.40 -1.67
CA TYR A 176 -2.44 -15.42 -2.75
C TYR A 176 -1.57 -15.69 -3.98
N TYR A 177 -0.35 -16.20 -3.80
CA TYR A 177 0.47 -16.66 -4.91
C TYR A 177 -0.22 -17.80 -5.68
N ASP A 178 -0.77 -18.79 -4.97
CA ASP A 178 -1.49 -19.93 -5.55
C ASP A 178 -2.78 -19.49 -6.25
N ALA A 179 -3.38 -18.38 -5.80
CA ALA A 179 -4.50 -17.70 -6.47
C ALA A 179 -4.07 -16.88 -7.71
N GLY A 180 -2.77 -16.82 -8.01
CA GLY A 180 -2.20 -16.20 -9.20
C GLY A 180 -1.78 -14.74 -9.03
N TRP A 181 -1.78 -14.20 -7.82
CA TRP A 181 -1.26 -12.86 -7.55
C TRP A 181 0.26 -12.85 -7.56
N ASP A 182 0.85 -11.80 -8.15
CA ASP A 182 2.28 -11.55 -8.04
C ASP A 182 2.61 -10.87 -6.70
N VAL A 183 2.45 -11.64 -5.63
CA VAL A 183 2.69 -11.17 -4.26
C VAL A 183 4.17 -10.85 -4.03
N PRO A 184 4.48 -9.92 -3.11
CA PRO A 184 5.84 -9.68 -2.67
C PRO A 184 6.53 -10.99 -2.25
N LYS A 185 7.68 -11.27 -2.84
CA LYS A 185 8.59 -12.34 -2.40
C LYS A 185 9.24 -11.95 -1.06
N PHE A 186 9.97 -12.86 -0.42
CA PHE A 186 10.64 -12.54 0.83
C PHE A 186 12.17 -12.69 0.77
N MET A 187 12.82 -11.85 1.57
CA MET A 187 14.24 -11.81 1.83
C MET A 187 14.47 -11.53 3.32
N TYR A 188 15.50 -12.10 3.92
CA TYR A 188 15.90 -11.76 5.29
C TYR A 188 17.00 -10.70 5.29
N TYR A 189 16.77 -9.57 5.98
CA TYR A 189 17.81 -8.58 6.26
C TYR A 189 18.44 -8.86 7.62
N ILE A 190 19.58 -9.55 7.60
CA ILE A 190 20.32 -9.95 8.78
C ILE A 190 21.48 -8.99 9.03
N ALA A 191 21.55 -8.47 10.26
CA ALA A 191 22.61 -7.55 10.69
C ALA A 191 23.36 -7.98 11.96
N ALA A 192 22.91 -9.03 12.64
CA ALA A 192 23.55 -9.58 13.84
C ALA A 192 23.44 -11.11 13.86
N ASN A 193 24.42 -11.77 14.49
CA ASN A 193 24.48 -13.23 14.62
C ASN A 193 24.27 -13.96 13.27
N ASP A 194 24.79 -13.38 12.19
CA ASP A 194 24.36 -13.70 10.83
C ASP A 194 24.62 -15.15 10.42
N LYS A 195 25.81 -15.68 10.72
CA LYS A 195 26.16 -17.06 10.39
C LYS A 195 25.18 -18.10 10.97
N ASN A 196 24.78 -17.92 12.23
CA ASN A 196 23.83 -18.82 12.88
C ASN A 196 22.41 -18.62 12.35
N CYS A 197 21.97 -17.38 12.16
CA CYS A 197 20.65 -17.07 11.61
C CYS A 197 20.48 -17.65 10.20
N ILE A 198 21.46 -17.42 9.33
CA ILE A 198 21.47 -17.95 7.96
C ILE A 198 21.47 -19.48 7.97
N LYS A 199 22.25 -20.12 8.85
CA LYS A 199 22.25 -21.57 8.99
C LYS A 199 20.88 -22.12 9.41
N GLN A 200 20.23 -21.50 10.39
CA GLN A 200 18.89 -21.88 10.84
C GLN A 200 17.86 -21.74 9.71
N LEU A 201 17.88 -20.60 9.00
CA LEU A 201 16.99 -20.38 7.85
C LEU A 201 17.25 -21.40 6.74
N TYR A 202 18.52 -21.69 6.45
CA TYR A 202 18.90 -22.67 5.44
C TYR A 202 18.36 -24.05 5.78
N GLU A 203 18.56 -24.51 7.02
CA GLU A 203 18.13 -25.84 7.46
C GLU A 203 16.59 -25.95 7.51
N ASN A 204 15.88 -24.89 7.90
CA ASN A 204 14.44 -24.96 8.16
C ASN A 204 13.54 -24.54 7.00
N ILE A 205 14.03 -23.69 6.09
CA ILE A 205 13.23 -23.12 4.99
C ILE A 205 13.84 -23.51 3.66
N TYR A 206 15.08 -23.08 3.42
CA TYR A 206 15.63 -23.10 2.06
C TYR A 206 16.05 -24.49 1.57
N SER A 207 16.77 -25.26 2.39
CA SER A 207 17.26 -26.60 1.99
C SER A 207 16.14 -27.63 1.82
N VAL A 208 14.99 -27.40 2.45
CA VAL A 208 13.80 -28.25 2.35
C VAL A 208 12.79 -27.75 1.32
N GLY A 209 13.05 -26.63 0.64
CA GLY A 209 12.16 -26.07 -0.39
C GLY A 209 10.88 -25.44 0.15
N LYS A 210 10.82 -25.07 1.44
CA LYS A 210 9.61 -24.48 2.03
C LYS A 210 9.38 -23.09 1.44
N TYR A 211 8.18 -22.86 0.89
CA TYR A 211 7.79 -21.61 0.24
C TYR A 211 8.73 -21.17 -0.90
N SER A 212 9.24 -22.11 -1.70
CA SER A 212 10.20 -21.79 -2.78
C SER A 212 9.69 -20.79 -3.81
N ASP A 213 8.38 -20.76 -4.01
CA ASP A 213 7.72 -19.82 -4.94
C ASP A 213 7.73 -18.37 -4.44
N LEU A 214 8.01 -18.19 -3.14
CA LEU A 214 8.06 -16.90 -2.46
C LEU A 214 9.48 -16.41 -2.18
N TRP A 215 10.53 -17.15 -2.56
CA TRP A 215 11.89 -16.70 -2.34
C TRP A 215 12.24 -15.55 -3.29
N PHE A 216 12.75 -14.43 -2.77
CA PHE A 216 13.24 -13.37 -3.64
C PHE A 216 14.59 -13.77 -4.25
N ALA A 217 14.56 -14.17 -5.52
CA ALA A 217 15.69 -14.74 -6.24
C ALA A 217 15.86 -14.14 -7.65
N PRO A 218 16.08 -12.82 -7.79
CA PRO A 218 16.06 -12.12 -9.08
C PRO A 218 17.13 -12.62 -10.07
N ASP A 219 18.25 -13.16 -9.56
CA ASP A 219 19.33 -13.76 -10.35
C ASP A 219 19.42 -15.29 -10.20
N GLY A 220 18.30 -15.93 -9.84
CA GLY A 220 18.15 -17.38 -9.74
C GLY A 220 18.60 -18.02 -8.42
N LYS A 221 19.13 -17.23 -7.47
CA LYS A 221 19.43 -17.67 -6.10
C LYS A 221 18.74 -16.76 -5.09
N PRO A 222 18.24 -17.29 -3.96
CA PRO A 222 17.64 -16.46 -2.92
C PRO A 222 18.63 -15.42 -2.38
N LEU A 223 18.22 -14.17 -2.32
CA LEU A 223 19.03 -13.06 -1.85
C LEU A 223 18.91 -12.94 -0.32
N ILE A 224 20.03 -12.74 0.37
CA ILE A 224 20.08 -12.53 1.83
C ILE A 224 21.24 -11.59 2.19
N THR A 225 21.09 -10.78 3.24
CA THR A 225 22.23 -9.96 3.70
C THR A 225 23.15 -10.71 4.64
N VAL A 226 24.43 -10.32 4.62
CA VAL A 226 25.46 -10.84 5.51
C VAL A 226 26.41 -9.72 5.95
N MET A 227 27.05 -9.85 7.11
CA MET A 227 28.09 -8.90 7.52
C MET A 227 29.36 -9.06 6.67
N ALA A 228 30.07 -7.96 6.40
CA ALA A 228 31.31 -7.97 5.61
C ALA A 228 32.45 -8.82 6.22
N SER A 229 32.39 -9.07 7.53
CA SER A 229 33.37 -9.90 8.26
C SER A 229 33.09 -11.39 8.19
N THR A 230 31.94 -11.80 7.66
CA THR A 230 31.47 -13.18 7.74
C THR A 230 32.19 -14.06 6.72
N THR A 231 32.58 -15.24 7.18
CA THR A 231 33.34 -16.22 6.38
C THR A 231 32.73 -17.61 6.53
N TRP A 232 32.73 -18.35 5.42
CA TRP A 232 32.19 -19.71 5.31
C TRP A 232 33.34 -20.72 5.19
N ASP A 233 33.39 -21.71 6.08
CA ASP A 233 34.36 -22.80 6.04
C ASP A 233 33.99 -23.77 4.93
N GLN A 234 34.81 -23.80 3.88
CA GLN A 234 34.62 -24.64 2.71
C GLN A 234 34.85 -26.14 2.98
N ASN A 235 35.38 -26.50 4.16
CA ASN A 235 35.51 -27.90 4.59
C ASN A 235 34.30 -28.38 5.40
N ASP A 236 33.48 -27.47 5.94
CA ASP A 236 32.20 -27.82 6.55
C ASP A 236 31.15 -27.96 5.44
N ALA A 237 30.51 -29.13 5.38
CA ALA A 237 29.58 -29.45 4.29
C ALA A 237 28.35 -28.53 4.28
N THR A 238 27.86 -28.13 5.45
CA THR A 238 26.69 -27.25 5.57
C THR A 238 27.06 -25.82 5.19
N GLU A 239 28.17 -25.30 5.70
CA GLU A 239 28.62 -23.94 5.36
C GLU A 239 28.99 -23.78 3.90
N LYS A 240 29.61 -24.81 3.30
CA LYS A 240 29.84 -24.84 1.86
C LYS A 240 28.53 -24.76 1.09
N ALA A 241 27.54 -25.60 1.44
CA ALA A 241 26.24 -25.61 0.78
C ALA A 241 25.52 -24.27 0.90
N ILE A 242 25.57 -23.62 2.07
CA ILE A 242 25.03 -22.27 2.28
C ILE A 242 25.74 -21.26 1.37
N SER A 243 27.07 -21.28 1.32
CA SER A 243 27.86 -20.34 0.52
C SER A 243 27.63 -20.47 -0.99
N GLU A 244 27.20 -21.65 -1.44
CA GLU A 244 26.88 -21.93 -2.85
C GLU A 244 25.40 -21.67 -3.17
N PHE A 245 24.50 -21.70 -2.17
CA PHE A 245 23.05 -21.62 -2.36
C PHE A 245 22.52 -20.19 -2.49
N PHE A 246 22.96 -19.28 -1.63
CA PHE A 246 22.45 -17.90 -1.60
C PHE A 246 23.19 -16.96 -2.54
N ASP A 247 22.51 -15.88 -2.92
CA ASP A 247 23.14 -14.64 -3.35
C ASP A 247 23.30 -13.71 -2.13
N PHE A 248 24.53 -13.29 -1.84
CA PHE A 248 24.84 -12.50 -0.66
C PHE A 248 25.07 -11.04 -1.02
N ARG A 249 24.29 -10.14 -0.41
CA ARG A 249 24.61 -8.71 -0.35
C ARG A 249 25.17 -8.34 1.02
N LEU A 250 26.04 -7.35 1.08
CA LEU A 250 26.62 -6.92 2.33
C LEU A 250 25.61 -6.06 3.07
N ARG A 251 25.32 -6.36 4.34
CA ARG A 251 24.53 -5.46 5.19
C ARG A 251 25.19 -4.07 5.20
N GLN A 252 24.47 -3.01 4.84
CA GLN A 252 24.97 -1.62 4.93
C GLN A 252 24.27 -0.92 6.10
N TRP A 253 25.06 -0.46 7.07
CA TRP A 253 24.56 0.36 8.18
C TRP A 253 24.78 1.85 7.90
N PRO A 254 23.85 2.75 8.25
CA PRO A 254 23.92 4.17 7.84
C PRO A 254 25.06 4.97 8.49
N THR A 255 25.69 4.46 9.55
CA THR A 255 26.84 5.10 10.23
C THR A 255 28.18 4.45 9.89
N GLU A 256 28.17 3.40 9.07
CA GLU A 256 29.38 2.72 8.62
C GLU A 256 29.92 3.33 7.32
N SER A 257 31.15 2.97 6.96
CA SER A 257 31.69 3.34 5.65
C SER A 257 30.89 2.69 4.52
N PHE A 258 30.78 3.40 3.40
CA PHE A 258 30.12 2.91 2.20
C PHE A 258 30.71 1.59 1.71
N LEU A 259 29.85 0.59 1.50
CA LEU A 259 30.17 -0.70 0.89
C LEU A 259 29.58 -0.74 -0.51
N ARG A 260 30.41 -0.94 -1.54
CA ARG A 260 29.92 -0.98 -2.94
C ARG A 260 28.81 -2.00 -3.16
N GLU A 261 28.91 -3.20 -2.58
CA GLU A 261 27.90 -4.27 -2.63
C GLU A 261 26.95 -4.25 -1.42
N GLY A 262 26.80 -3.07 -0.81
CA GLY A 262 25.95 -2.85 0.35
C GLY A 262 24.47 -2.98 0.00
N TRP A 263 23.67 -3.43 0.97
CA TRP A 263 22.22 -3.40 0.93
C TRP A 263 21.76 -2.46 2.05
N PRO A 264 21.47 -1.20 1.76
CA PRO A 264 21.03 -0.25 2.78
C PRO A 264 19.57 -0.51 3.15
N TRP A 265 19.31 -0.61 4.45
CA TRP A 265 17.95 -0.53 5.00
C TRP A 265 17.51 0.92 5.24
N ILE A 266 18.45 1.86 5.36
CA ILE A 266 18.25 3.32 5.39
C ILE A 266 19.55 4.04 4.97
N GLU A 267 19.44 5.25 4.41
CA GLU A 267 20.59 6.11 4.06
C GLU A 267 20.52 7.49 4.73
N PHE A 268 21.61 7.94 5.38
CA PHE A 268 21.70 9.26 6.01
C PHE A 268 22.31 10.33 5.08
N GLU A 269 22.92 9.91 3.98
CA GLU A 269 23.49 10.80 2.97
C GLU A 269 22.45 11.18 1.91
N TYR A 270 22.55 12.41 1.40
CA TYR A 270 21.80 12.85 0.21
C TYR A 270 22.74 13.59 -0.74
N PRO A 271 22.72 13.31 -2.07
CA PRO A 271 21.93 12.28 -2.74
C PRO A 271 22.22 10.86 -2.21
N GLN A 272 21.22 9.97 -2.21
CA GLN A 272 21.44 8.60 -1.70
C GLN A 272 22.57 7.91 -2.47
N PRO A 273 23.50 7.22 -1.78
CA PRO A 273 24.52 6.41 -2.43
C PRO A 273 23.93 5.30 -3.29
N LEU A 274 24.59 4.99 -4.41
CA LEU A 274 24.27 3.85 -5.28
C LEU A 274 25.22 2.68 -4.98
N HIS A 275 24.68 1.63 -4.36
CA HIS A 275 25.39 0.39 -4.01
C HIS A 275 25.39 -0.59 -5.19
N THR A 276 26.26 -0.33 -6.17
CA THR A 276 26.33 -1.04 -7.46
C THR A 276 25.08 -0.84 -8.33
N ASP A 277 23.93 -1.29 -7.84
CA ASP A 277 22.61 -1.31 -8.47
C ASP A 277 21.45 -1.07 -7.49
N ALA A 278 21.72 -0.95 -6.18
CA ALA A 278 20.72 -0.70 -5.15
C ALA A 278 20.79 0.72 -4.56
N VAL A 279 19.64 1.32 -4.28
CA VAL A 279 19.49 2.59 -3.56
C VAL A 279 18.40 2.46 -2.50
N ASN A 280 18.58 3.10 -1.35
CA ASN A 280 17.51 3.20 -0.35
C ASN A 280 16.74 4.51 -0.47
N VAL A 281 15.42 4.46 -0.30
CA VAL A 281 14.54 5.61 -0.19
C VAL A 281 13.80 5.51 1.15
N SER A 282 13.87 6.58 1.95
CA SER A 282 13.15 6.67 3.22
C SER A 282 12.34 7.96 3.28
N VAL A 283 11.18 7.90 3.94
CA VAL A 283 10.32 9.06 4.20
C VAL A 283 10.93 10.00 5.25
N ALA A 284 11.69 9.48 6.21
CA ALA A 284 12.40 10.23 7.24
C ALA A 284 13.69 9.52 7.66
N GLN A 285 14.65 10.24 8.24
CA GLN A 285 15.92 9.71 8.67
C GLN A 285 16.33 10.27 10.02
N HIS A 286 16.58 9.38 10.98
CA HIS A 286 17.15 9.67 12.29
C HIS A 286 18.66 9.92 12.18
N THR A 287 19.08 10.92 11.40
CA THR A 287 20.51 11.20 11.11
C THR A 287 21.37 11.47 12.33
N SER A 288 20.76 11.82 13.47
CA SER A 288 21.42 11.96 14.77
C SER A 288 21.47 10.67 15.60
N VAL A 289 21.00 9.55 15.04
CA VAL A 289 20.74 8.25 15.68
C VAL A 289 19.56 8.26 16.65
N LYS A 290 19.16 9.42 17.19
CA LYS A 290 18.03 9.53 18.11
C LYS A 290 16.88 10.24 17.43
N MET A 291 15.89 9.53 16.91
CA MET A 291 14.77 10.14 16.16
C MET A 291 14.03 11.20 16.98
N SER A 292 13.94 11.03 18.30
CA SER A 292 13.37 12.02 19.21
C SER A 292 14.17 13.33 19.27
N GLU A 293 15.43 13.39 18.84
CA GLU A 293 16.15 14.66 18.65
C GLU A 293 15.70 15.37 17.35
N ARG A 294 14.40 15.64 17.27
CA ARG A 294 13.62 16.14 16.11
C ARG A 294 14.42 17.03 15.16
N THR A 295 14.93 18.17 15.63
CA THR A 295 15.60 19.16 14.78
C THR A 295 16.98 18.75 14.26
N ALA A 296 17.58 17.68 14.80
CA ALA A 296 18.84 17.10 14.34
C ALA A 296 18.65 16.00 13.28
N ASN A 297 17.39 15.67 12.97
CA ASN A 297 16.99 14.63 12.03
C ASN A 297 16.33 15.22 10.78
N ARG A 298 16.17 14.39 9.76
CA ARG A 298 15.40 14.73 8.57
C ARG A 298 14.02 14.08 8.71
N GLY A 299 13.02 14.87 9.10
CA GLY A 299 11.65 14.40 9.20
C GLY A 299 11.00 14.24 7.83
N ARG A 300 9.74 13.82 7.83
CA ARG A 300 8.95 13.64 6.60
C ARG A 300 8.81 14.92 5.77
N GLY A 301 8.77 16.07 6.45
CA GLY A 301 8.71 17.41 5.86
C GLY A 301 10.08 18.03 5.51
N PHE A 302 11.19 17.27 5.58
CA PHE A 302 12.51 17.81 5.29
C PHE A 302 12.64 18.30 3.84
N ASP A 303 12.91 19.59 3.66
CA ASP A 303 13.09 20.22 2.37
C ASP A 303 14.57 20.26 1.99
N LEU A 304 14.98 19.39 1.07
CA LEU A 304 16.36 19.28 0.59
C LEU A 304 16.86 20.52 -0.17
N SER A 305 15.97 21.43 -0.60
CA SER A 305 16.38 22.71 -1.21
C SER A 305 16.81 23.75 -0.17
N THR A 306 16.27 23.66 1.05
CA THR A 306 16.59 24.58 2.16
C THR A 306 17.42 23.92 3.26
N MET A 307 17.54 22.59 3.21
CA MET A 307 18.18 21.72 4.20
C MET A 307 17.57 21.88 5.60
N LYS A 308 16.24 21.96 5.68
CA LYS A 308 15.48 22.16 6.94
C LYS A 308 14.18 21.38 6.96
N ASN A 309 13.73 20.99 8.15
CA ASN A 309 12.37 20.49 8.37
C ASN A 309 11.35 21.62 8.19
N ASP A 310 10.27 21.33 7.48
CA ASP A 310 9.10 22.18 7.34
C ASP A 310 7.84 21.37 7.70
N PRO A 311 7.26 21.58 8.89
CA PRO A 311 6.08 20.84 9.33
C PRO A 311 4.88 20.98 8.38
N SER A 312 4.77 22.09 7.63
CA SER A 312 3.69 22.28 6.66
C SER A 312 3.81 21.34 5.46
N LYS A 313 4.99 20.73 5.27
CA LYS A 313 5.31 19.80 4.19
C LYS A 313 5.24 18.32 4.61
N VAL A 314 4.81 18.05 5.84
CA VAL A 314 4.70 16.67 6.32
C VAL A 314 3.60 15.93 5.58
N ALA A 315 2.44 16.52 5.29
CA ALA A 315 1.40 15.79 4.56
C ALA A 315 1.84 15.45 3.12
N GLU A 316 2.59 16.34 2.46
CA GLU A 316 3.08 16.12 1.08
C GLU A 316 4.28 15.17 1.00
N GLY A 317 4.96 14.91 2.13
CA GLY A 317 6.15 14.06 2.16
C GLY A 317 7.30 14.64 1.33
N ALA A 318 7.65 15.90 1.53
CA ALA A 318 8.67 16.59 0.73
C ALA A 318 10.03 15.87 0.71
N ASN A 319 10.41 15.27 1.84
CA ASN A 319 11.64 14.48 1.93
C ASN A 319 11.56 13.25 1.02
N TYR A 320 10.46 12.50 1.13
CA TYR A 320 10.21 11.30 0.33
C TYR A 320 10.13 11.60 -1.16
N ALA A 321 9.46 12.69 -1.54
CA ALA A 321 9.41 13.15 -2.93
C ALA A 321 10.80 13.45 -3.50
N SER A 322 11.67 14.08 -2.71
CA SER A 322 13.04 14.40 -3.12
C SER A 322 13.92 13.15 -3.23
N GLN A 323 13.75 12.20 -2.32
CA GLN A 323 14.43 10.90 -2.34
C GLN A 323 14.05 10.08 -3.58
N TRP A 324 12.77 10.10 -3.98
CA TRP A 324 12.32 9.49 -5.23
C TRP A 324 12.75 10.26 -6.48
N GLU A 325 12.83 11.59 -6.44
CA GLU A 325 13.37 12.37 -7.57
C GLU A 325 14.82 11.97 -7.88
N ARG A 326 15.62 11.68 -6.86
CA ARG A 326 16.98 11.13 -7.02
C ARG A 326 16.98 9.77 -7.73
N VAL A 327 15.99 8.91 -7.48
CA VAL A 327 15.81 7.65 -8.20
C VAL A 327 15.39 7.89 -9.66
N LEU A 328 14.46 8.82 -9.89
CA LEU A 328 13.86 9.05 -11.20
C LEU A 328 14.78 9.80 -12.18
N SER A 329 15.58 10.76 -11.71
CA SER A 329 16.31 11.69 -12.58
C SER A 329 17.74 12.00 -12.13
N GLY A 330 18.18 11.42 -11.02
CA GLY A 330 19.52 11.66 -10.47
C GLY A 330 20.65 11.04 -11.27
N GLU A 331 21.88 11.33 -10.83
CA GLU A 331 23.07 10.80 -11.49
C GLU A 331 23.14 9.26 -11.44
N ASN A 332 23.44 8.63 -12.58
CA ASN A 332 23.50 7.18 -12.74
C ASN A 332 22.17 6.47 -12.41
N ASN A 333 21.02 7.13 -12.58
CA ASN A 333 19.71 6.53 -12.31
C ASN A 333 19.44 5.28 -13.16
N GLU A 334 19.99 5.22 -14.38
CA GLU A 334 19.86 4.10 -15.31
C GLU A 334 20.53 2.82 -14.83
N ARG A 335 21.35 2.90 -13.77
CA ARG A 335 21.98 1.74 -13.11
C ARG A 335 21.20 1.22 -11.92
N ILE A 336 20.16 1.92 -11.48
CA ILE A 336 19.33 1.49 -10.35
C ILE A 336 18.47 0.32 -10.82
N ARG A 337 18.69 -0.84 -10.23
CA ARG A 337 17.90 -2.05 -10.40
C ARG A 337 17.01 -2.31 -9.18
N PHE A 338 17.48 -1.94 -7.98
CA PHE A 338 16.77 -2.15 -6.72
C PHE A 338 16.53 -0.83 -6.00
N VAL A 339 15.27 -0.57 -5.64
CA VAL A 339 14.88 0.50 -4.72
C VAL A 339 14.39 -0.12 -3.41
N ASN A 340 15.14 0.11 -2.33
CA ASN A 340 14.81 -0.39 -0.99
C ASN A 340 14.06 0.70 -0.21
N LEU A 341 12.83 0.46 0.20
CA LEU A 341 12.00 1.42 0.92
C LEU A 341 12.06 1.24 2.44
N THR A 342 12.35 2.30 3.18
CA THR A 342 12.25 2.35 4.65
C THR A 342 11.01 3.14 5.08
N GLY A 343 10.06 2.56 5.82
CA GLY A 343 9.72 1.13 5.94
C GLY A 343 8.20 1.01 6.09
N TRP A 344 7.64 -0.20 6.12
CA TRP A 344 6.18 -0.35 6.12
C TRP A 344 5.55 -0.05 7.49
N ASN A 345 5.89 -0.83 8.52
CA ASN A 345 5.09 -0.99 9.74
C ASN A 345 5.88 -1.01 11.08
N GLU A 346 6.95 -0.24 11.21
CA GLU A 346 7.68 0.00 12.47
C GLU A 346 6.99 1.04 13.36
N TRP A 347 5.86 0.70 13.96
CA TRP A 347 5.09 1.69 14.73
C TRP A 347 5.67 2.06 16.09
N ILE A 348 6.63 1.30 16.61
CA ILE A 348 7.11 1.43 17.98
C ILE A 348 8.62 1.64 18.07
N ALA A 349 9.08 2.34 19.10
CA ALA A 349 10.50 2.36 19.48
C ALA A 349 10.69 2.32 20.99
N LEU A 350 11.85 1.84 21.43
CA LEU A 350 12.16 1.70 22.85
C LEU A 350 12.49 3.07 23.46
N LYS A 351 11.83 3.42 24.57
CA LYS A 351 12.19 4.59 25.38
C LYS A 351 13.44 4.28 26.19
N LEU A 352 14.50 5.04 25.95
CA LEU A 352 15.81 4.90 26.57
C LEU A 352 16.21 6.16 27.33
N SER A 353 17.28 6.07 28.13
CA SER A 353 17.81 7.17 28.96
C SER A 353 19.22 7.54 28.50
N ASP A 354 19.47 8.84 28.30
CA ASP A 354 20.83 9.35 27.99
C ASP A 354 21.65 9.68 29.25
N SER A 355 20.93 9.93 30.34
CA SER A 355 21.35 10.41 31.65
C SER A 355 20.18 10.19 32.62
N SER A 356 20.38 10.42 33.92
CA SER A 356 19.34 10.19 34.92
C SER A 356 18.03 10.95 34.68
N ASP A 357 18.08 12.05 33.92
CA ASP A 357 17.01 13.03 33.90
C ASP A 357 16.39 13.22 32.49
N ARG A 358 16.92 12.60 31.43
CA ARG A 358 16.39 12.78 30.08
C ARG A 358 16.28 11.47 29.28
N TYR A 359 15.14 11.32 28.60
CA TYR A 359 14.79 10.16 27.79
C TYR A 359 14.86 10.44 26.30
N PHE A 360 14.96 9.39 25.48
CA PHE A 360 14.97 9.49 24.03
C PHE A 360 14.46 8.20 23.37
N MET A 361 14.12 8.28 22.08
CA MET A 361 13.85 7.13 21.21
C MET A 361 14.80 7.17 20.00
N VAL A 362 15.29 6.00 19.60
CA VAL A 362 16.24 5.83 18.49
C VAL A 362 15.52 5.90 17.15
N ASP A 363 14.47 5.11 16.99
CA ASP A 363 13.94 4.76 15.69
C ASP A 363 12.78 5.63 15.23
N GLN A 364 11.77 5.77 16.10
CA GLN A 364 10.50 6.41 15.82
C GLN A 364 10.20 7.40 16.95
N PHE A 365 9.42 8.45 16.69
CA PHE A 365 9.05 9.39 17.75
C PHE A 365 7.65 9.98 17.59
N ASP A 366 7.38 10.68 16.49
CA ASP A 366 6.09 11.36 16.30
C ASP A 366 5.68 11.38 14.82
N TYR A 367 4.55 12.06 14.53
CA TYR A 367 4.00 12.24 13.20
C TYR A 367 5.00 12.73 12.13
N GLU A 368 5.91 13.66 12.45
CA GLU A 368 6.92 14.16 11.51
C GLU A 368 8.22 13.35 11.56
N TYR A 369 8.55 12.83 12.73
CA TYR A 369 9.79 12.13 13.02
C TYR A 369 9.53 10.63 13.20
N SER A 370 8.99 10.03 12.14
CA SER A 370 8.76 8.59 11.99
C SER A 370 9.00 8.12 10.56
N ARG A 371 9.25 6.82 10.35
CA ARG A 371 9.67 6.25 9.05
C ARG A 371 8.61 5.38 8.35
N ASP A 372 7.46 5.21 8.97
CA ASP A 372 6.41 4.30 8.51
C ASP A 372 5.67 4.79 7.29
N LEU A 373 5.33 3.85 6.40
CA LEU A 373 4.55 4.09 5.19
C LEU A 373 3.14 3.50 5.28
N GLU A 374 2.88 2.64 6.26
CA GLU A 374 1.56 2.07 6.55
C GLU A 374 0.54 3.17 6.90
N PRO A 375 -0.74 3.03 6.50
CA PRO A 375 -1.73 4.02 6.84
C PRO A 375 -1.96 4.17 8.36
N MET A 376 -2.23 5.39 8.77
CA MET A 376 -2.51 5.73 10.16
C MET A 376 -3.97 6.13 10.37
N LYS A 377 -4.44 6.04 11.60
CA LYS A 377 -5.72 6.64 11.98
C LYS A 377 -5.54 8.16 12.12
N GLY A 378 -6.40 8.94 11.46
CA GLY A 378 -6.22 10.39 11.43
C GLY A 378 -4.95 10.80 10.66
N GLY A 379 -4.23 11.80 11.15
CA GLY A 379 -2.95 12.26 10.60
C GLY A 379 -2.88 12.34 9.07
N TYR A 380 -1.95 11.59 8.46
CA TYR A 380 -1.75 11.55 7.01
C TYR A 380 -2.62 10.51 6.31
N GLY A 381 -3.41 9.72 7.05
CA GLY A 381 -4.21 8.62 6.52
C GLY A 381 -3.35 7.66 5.72
N ASP A 382 -3.60 7.57 4.42
CA ASP A 382 -2.92 6.71 3.46
C ASP A 382 -2.03 7.47 2.45
N ASN A 383 -1.74 8.76 2.69
CA ASN A 383 -1.00 9.59 1.73
C ASN A 383 0.37 9.02 1.32
N TYR A 384 1.08 8.36 2.24
CA TYR A 384 2.40 7.77 1.97
C TYR A 384 2.33 6.46 1.19
N TYR A 385 1.31 5.64 1.48
CA TYR A 385 0.97 4.48 0.65
C TYR A 385 0.67 4.93 -0.78
N MET A 386 -0.23 5.90 -0.95
CA MET A 386 -0.60 6.41 -2.28
C MET A 386 0.57 7.09 -3.01
N GLN A 387 1.45 7.78 -2.29
CA GLN A 387 2.66 8.38 -2.86
C GLN A 387 3.66 7.30 -3.31
N THR A 388 3.78 6.20 -2.56
CA THR A 388 4.63 5.05 -2.93
C THR A 388 4.17 4.47 -4.27
N ILE A 389 2.87 4.18 -4.44
CA ILE A 389 2.34 3.69 -5.71
C ILE A 389 2.64 4.66 -6.86
N GLN A 390 2.40 5.96 -6.66
CA GLN A 390 2.68 6.98 -7.68
C GLN A 390 4.14 6.96 -8.13
N ASN A 391 5.08 6.78 -7.21
CA ASN A 391 6.50 6.79 -7.53
C ASN A 391 6.94 5.48 -8.19
N ILE A 392 6.46 4.33 -7.71
CA ILE A 392 6.68 3.02 -8.35
C ILE A 392 6.14 3.04 -9.78
N ARG A 393 4.92 3.55 -9.99
CA ARG A 393 4.32 3.71 -11.33
C ARG A 393 5.18 4.57 -12.26
N LYS A 394 5.75 5.66 -11.78
CA LYS A 394 6.63 6.52 -12.59
C LYS A 394 7.97 5.87 -12.91
N TRP A 395 8.50 5.05 -12.01
CA TRP A 395 9.84 4.48 -12.14
C TRP A 395 9.85 3.17 -12.93
N LYS A 396 8.88 2.28 -12.65
CA LYS A 396 8.87 0.89 -13.11
C LYS A 396 7.89 0.60 -14.24
N TYR A 397 6.89 1.46 -14.48
CA TYR A 397 5.81 1.20 -15.43
C TYR A 397 5.82 2.16 -16.62
N SER A 398 5.35 1.68 -17.77
CA SER A 398 5.11 2.52 -18.95
C SER A 398 3.71 3.14 -18.94
N GLU A 399 3.58 4.32 -19.54
CA GLU A 399 2.31 5.04 -19.66
C GLU A 399 1.22 4.18 -20.34
N ALA A 400 0.02 4.15 -19.75
CA ALA A 400 -1.12 3.44 -20.31
C ALA A 400 -1.56 3.95 -21.69
N LYS A 401 -2.22 3.06 -22.44
CA LYS A 401 -2.80 3.35 -23.75
C LYS A 401 -4.32 3.23 -23.70
N HIS A 402 -4.96 4.05 -24.52
CA HIS A 402 -6.38 3.96 -24.83
C HIS A 402 -6.74 2.73 -25.64
N TYR A 403 -7.30 1.72 -24.99
CA TYR A 403 -7.70 0.49 -25.65
C TYR A 403 -9.12 0.53 -26.20
N LYS A 404 -9.39 -0.30 -27.21
CA LYS A 404 -10.73 -0.51 -27.77
C LYS A 404 -11.49 -1.49 -26.88
N TYR A 405 -12.69 -1.10 -26.47
CA TYR A 405 -13.62 -1.94 -25.74
C TYR A 405 -14.82 -2.26 -26.63
N GLU A 406 -15.26 -3.51 -26.62
CA GLU A 406 -16.43 -3.92 -27.39
C GLU A 406 -17.71 -3.26 -26.83
N GLN A 407 -18.61 -2.85 -27.73
CA GLN A 407 -19.94 -2.41 -27.34
C GLN A 407 -20.91 -3.59 -27.40
N LYS A 408 -21.47 -3.98 -26.25
CA LYS A 408 -22.36 -5.12 -26.12
C LYS A 408 -23.51 -4.79 -25.18
N THR A 409 -24.73 -5.08 -25.60
CA THR A 409 -25.92 -4.94 -24.75
C THR A 409 -26.11 -6.24 -23.97
N VAL A 410 -26.33 -6.12 -22.67
CA VAL A 410 -26.58 -7.26 -21.76
C VAL A 410 -27.98 -7.18 -21.18
N ASP A 411 -28.68 -8.32 -21.20
CA ASP A 411 -29.87 -8.50 -20.36
C ASP A 411 -29.44 -8.93 -18.96
N VAL A 412 -29.38 -7.96 -18.04
CA VAL A 412 -28.95 -8.17 -16.65
C VAL A 412 -29.86 -9.12 -15.86
N SER A 413 -31.04 -9.50 -16.40
CA SER A 413 -31.91 -10.50 -15.78
C SER A 413 -31.60 -11.95 -16.19
N SER A 414 -30.81 -12.16 -17.25
CA SER A 414 -30.64 -13.47 -17.89
C SER A 414 -29.53 -14.35 -17.29
N PHE A 415 -28.64 -13.82 -16.46
CA PHE A 415 -27.48 -14.52 -15.83
C PHE A 415 -26.64 -15.45 -16.74
N ASP A 416 -26.74 -15.29 -18.06
CA ASP A 416 -25.96 -16.03 -19.04
C ASP A 416 -24.53 -15.47 -19.07
N GLU A 417 -23.56 -16.29 -18.68
CA GLU A 417 -22.17 -15.89 -18.61
C GLU A 417 -21.59 -15.52 -19.98
N SER A 418 -22.09 -16.13 -21.07
CA SER A 418 -21.62 -15.84 -22.43
C SER A 418 -21.87 -14.38 -22.86
N ALA A 419 -22.80 -13.69 -22.18
CA ALA A 419 -23.03 -12.27 -22.37
C ALA A 419 -21.81 -11.42 -21.97
N TRP A 420 -20.92 -11.93 -21.11
CA TRP A 420 -19.80 -11.22 -20.50
C TRP A 420 -18.41 -11.59 -21.04
N GLU A 421 -18.32 -12.43 -22.08
CA GLU A 421 -17.03 -12.88 -22.66
C GLU A 421 -16.10 -11.74 -23.12
N SER A 422 -16.67 -10.61 -23.54
CA SER A 422 -15.92 -9.43 -24.01
C SER A 422 -15.71 -8.36 -22.93
N ALA A 423 -16.08 -8.65 -21.68
CA ALA A 423 -15.99 -7.69 -20.59
C ALA A 423 -14.54 -7.51 -20.12
N ALA A 424 -14.21 -6.30 -19.68
CA ALA A 424 -13.02 -6.10 -18.86
C ALA A 424 -13.24 -6.75 -17.50
N ALA A 425 -12.31 -7.57 -17.04
CA ALA A 425 -12.40 -8.28 -15.77
C ALA A 425 -11.36 -7.75 -14.78
N TYR A 426 -11.82 -7.35 -13.60
CA TYR A 426 -11.01 -6.89 -12.49
C TYR A 426 -11.22 -7.86 -11.34
N LEU A 427 -10.14 -8.35 -10.75
CA LEU A 427 -10.18 -9.28 -9.63
C LEU A 427 -9.93 -8.53 -8.33
N ASP A 428 -10.49 -9.04 -7.24
CA ASP A 428 -10.06 -8.69 -5.90
C ASP A 428 -9.32 -9.86 -5.26
N PHE A 429 -8.63 -9.60 -4.17
CA PHE A 429 -8.19 -10.68 -3.29
C PHE A 429 -9.44 -11.38 -2.74
N THR A 430 -9.32 -12.65 -2.40
CA THR A 430 -10.38 -13.40 -1.71
C THR A 430 -9.80 -14.06 -0.47
N GLY A 431 -10.58 -14.20 0.60
CA GLY A 431 -10.12 -14.75 1.87
C GLY A 431 -9.59 -13.70 2.85
N GLU A 432 -9.51 -12.43 2.46
CA GLU A 432 -9.24 -11.26 3.31
C GLU A 432 -10.50 -10.64 3.93
N CYS A 433 -11.69 -10.90 3.37
CA CYS A 433 -12.96 -10.55 4.00
C CYS A 433 -13.32 -11.57 5.11
N ILE A 434 -12.57 -11.52 6.21
CA ILE A 434 -12.76 -12.39 7.38
C ILE A 434 -13.00 -11.55 8.64
N GLY A 435 -13.67 -12.16 9.63
CA GLY A 435 -13.80 -11.56 10.95
C GLY A 435 -12.45 -11.46 11.67
N ARG A 436 -12.32 -10.47 12.55
CA ARG A 436 -11.14 -10.26 13.40
C ARG A 436 -11.48 -10.59 14.84
N ASP A 437 -10.67 -11.42 15.48
CA ASP A 437 -10.62 -11.58 16.94
C ASP A 437 -9.17 -11.84 17.34
N HIS A 438 -8.41 -10.77 17.55
CA HIS A 438 -6.98 -10.85 17.82
C HIS A 438 -6.58 -9.96 19.00
N PRO A 439 -5.70 -10.41 19.92
CA PRO A 439 -5.20 -9.55 20.98
C PRO A 439 -4.51 -8.30 20.42
N ALA A 440 -4.79 -7.17 21.05
CA ALA A 440 -4.02 -5.95 20.87
C ALA A 440 -2.61 -6.14 21.41
N PHE A 441 -1.74 -5.20 21.06
CA PHE A 441 -0.39 -5.08 21.60
C PHE A 441 -0.41 -5.08 23.15
N GLY A 442 0.47 -5.88 23.76
CA GLY A 442 0.50 -6.11 25.21
C GLY A 442 -0.66 -6.95 25.76
N GLY A 443 -1.64 -7.36 24.95
CA GLY A 443 -2.69 -8.32 25.31
C GLY A 443 -3.78 -7.79 26.25
N ALA A 444 -3.99 -6.48 26.32
CA ALA A 444 -4.97 -5.87 27.25
C ALA A 444 -6.44 -6.06 26.83
N PHE A 445 -6.71 -6.20 25.53
CA PHE A 445 -8.03 -6.44 24.94
C PHE A 445 -7.86 -7.13 23.58
N ASN A 446 -8.96 -7.56 22.97
CA ASN A 446 -8.97 -8.07 21.61
C ASN A 446 -9.62 -7.04 20.67
N TYR A 447 -9.03 -6.85 19.49
CA TYR A 447 -9.71 -6.22 18.37
C TYR A 447 -10.73 -7.20 17.82
N ILE A 448 -12.00 -6.76 17.81
CA ILE A 448 -13.12 -7.51 17.24
C ILE A 448 -13.66 -6.76 16.04
N ASP A 449 -13.75 -7.42 14.90
CA ASP A 449 -14.47 -6.97 13.72
C ASP A 449 -15.32 -8.12 13.18
N ASP A 450 -16.64 -7.91 13.10
CA ASP A 450 -17.63 -8.86 12.59
C ASP A 450 -18.35 -8.30 11.36
N THR A 451 -17.64 -7.46 10.61
CA THR A 451 -18.20 -6.74 9.47
C THR A 451 -17.96 -7.44 8.14
N ASP A 452 -17.21 -8.55 8.14
CA ASP A 452 -17.14 -9.48 7.03
C ASP A 452 -18.55 -9.92 6.60
N ARG A 453 -18.82 -9.93 5.28
CA ARG A 453 -20.16 -10.28 4.78
C ARG A 453 -20.15 -10.86 3.37
N ASN A 454 -19.87 -10.03 2.37
CA ASN A 454 -19.79 -10.45 0.97
C ASN A 454 -18.36 -10.21 0.48
N ASP A 455 -17.54 -11.27 0.46
CA ASP A 455 -16.18 -11.30 -0.11
C ASP A 455 -16.26 -11.20 -1.64
N ILE A 456 -15.89 -10.05 -2.21
CA ILE A 456 -16.02 -9.70 -3.62
C ILE A 456 -14.84 -10.30 -4.38
N ALA A 457 -15.07 -11.35 -5.18
CA ALA A 457 -14.00 -11.99 -5.94
C ALA A 457 -13.65 -11.27 -7.27
N SER A 458 -14.66 -10.74 -7.97
CA SER A 458 -14.41 -10.07 -9.25
C SER A 458 -15.49 -9.10 -9.68
N VAL A 459 -15.11 -8.17 -10.55
CA VAL A 459 -16.00 -7.24 -11.22
C VAL A 459 -15.73 -7.26 -12.72
N ARG A 460 -16.73 -7.61 -13.52
CA ARG A 460 -16.70 -7.49 -14.99
C ARG A 460 -17.45 -6.24 -15.43
N VAL A 461 -16.86 -5.47 -16.34
CA VAL A 461 -17.44 -4.22 -16.85
C VAL A 461 -17.46 -4.20 -18.37
N LEU A 462 -18.60 -3.78 -18.93
CA LEU A 462 -18.75 -3.48 -20.36
C LEU A 462 -19.75 -2.33 -20.56
N HIS A 463 -19.90 -1.88 -21.80
CA HIS A 463 -20.84 -0.82 -22.14
C HIS A 463 -21.50 -1.06 -23.51
N ASP A 464 -22.60 -0.37 -23.77
CA ASP A 464 -23.14 -0.19 -25.11
C ASP A 464 -23.32 1.30 -25.43
N SER A 465 -24.11 1.60 -26.46
CA SER A 465 -24.39 2.98 -26.88
C SER A 465 -25.07 3.87 -25.81
N LYS A 466 -25.65 3.28 -24.76
CA LYS A 466 -26.52 3.95 -23.78
C LYS A 466 -26.21 3.60 -22.32
N TYR A 467 -25.76 2.38 -22.03
CA TYR A 467 -25.61 1.85 -20.69
C TYR A 467 -24.18 1.37 -20.41
N ALA A 468 -23.79 1.47 -19.14
CA ALA A 468 -22.70 0.69 -18.55
C ALA A 468 -23.30 -0.47 -17.77
N TYR A 469 -22.58 -1.59 -17.75
CA TYR A 469 -22.99 -2.83 -17.12
C TYR A 469 -21.88 -3.33 -16.21
N PHE A 470 -22.26 -3.74 -15.01
CA PHE A 470 -21.36 -4.33 -14.01
C PHE A 470 -21.87 -5.72 -13.64
N ARG A 471 -20.98 -6.72 -13.63
CA ARG A 471 -21.23 -8.03 -13.04
C ARG A 471 -20.25 -8.21 -11.89
N VAL A 472 -20.75 -8.15 -10.68
CA VAL A 472 -20.00 -8.39 -9.44
C VAL A 472 -20.21 -9.83 -9.04
N GLU A 473 -19.12 -10.53 -8.74
CA GLU A 473 -19.13 -11.90 -8.22
C GLU A 473 -18.46 -11.93 -6.86
N THR A 474 -19.06 -12.69 -5.93
CA THR A 474 -18.55 -12.93 -4.59
C THR A 474 -18.14 -14.38 -4.41
N VAL A 475 -17.33 -14.70 -3.39
CA VAL A 475 -16.90 -16.07 -3.10
C VAL A 475 -18.11 -16.96 -2.72
N ALA A 476 -18.95 -16.46 -1.82
CA ALA A 476 -20.19 -17.11 -1.38
C ALA A 476 -21.41 -16.42 -2.01
N ASP A 477 -22.60 -17.02 -1.83
CA ASP A 477 -23.86 -16.39 -2.23
C ASP A 477 -24.02 -15.00 -1.61
N ILE A 478 -24.43 -14.02 -2.43
CA ILE A 478 -24.63 -12.65 -1.97
C ILE A 478 -25.77 -12.63 -0.96
N THR A 479 -25.51 -12.05 0.21
CA THR A 479 -26.50 -11.88 1.27
C THR A 479 -27.71 -11.09 0.78
N ALA A 480 -28.90 -11.42 1.29
CA ALA A 480 -30.12 -10.72 0.90
C ALA A 480 -30.09 -9.25 1.36
N TYR A 481 -30.57 -8.34 0.51
CA TYR A 481 -30.72 -6.94 0.88
C TYR A 481 -31.69 -6.77 2.06
N GLU A 482 -31.26 -6.05 3.09
CA GLU A 482 -32.10 -5.65 4.22
C GLU A 482 -32.58 -4.20 4.06
N SER A 483 -33.87 -3.96 4.31
CA SER A 483 -34.45 -2.63 4.18
C SER A 483 -33.74 -1.61 5.09
N GLY A 484 -33.14 -0.59 4.47
CA GLY A 484 -32.40 0.45 5.19
C GLY A 484 -30.91 0.19 5.28
N ASP A 485 -30.43 -0.95 4.78
CA ASP A 485 -29.00 -1.16 4.57
C ASP A 485 -28.50 -0.22 3.47
N THR A 486 -27.51 0.59 3.81
CA THR A 486 -26.88 1.57 2.89
C THR A 486 -25.46 1.17 2.48
N GLY A 487 -24.94 0.06 3.03
CA GLY A 487 -23.64 -0.52 2.73
C GLY A 487 -23.71 -1.79 1.87
N TRP A 488 -24.89 -2.24 1.47
CA TRP A 488 -25.05 -3.43 0.63
C TRP A 488 -24.59 -3.22 -0.81
N MET A 489 -23.56 -3.96 -1.22
CA MET A 489 -23.08 -4.12 -2.60
C MET A 489 -23.08 -2.80 -3.40
N ASN A 490 -22.41 -1.78 -2.86
CA ASN A 490 -22.33 -0.45 -3.46
C ASN A 490 -21.29 -0.41 -4.58
N ILE A 491 -21.56 0.38 -5.63
CA ILE A 491 -20.57 0.66 -6.69
C ILE A 491 -20.30 2.17 -6.69
N LEU A 492 -19.08 2.59 -6.37
CA LEU A 492 -18.66 3.99 -6.40
C LEU A 492 -18.00 4.31 -7.74
N LEU A 493 -18.32 5.46 -8.32
CA LEU A 493 -17.90 5.83 -9.68
C LEU A 493 -17.32 7.25 -9.73
N GLN A 494 -16.15 7.37 -10.34
CA GLN A 494 -15.47 8.62 -10.69
C GLN A 494 -15.41 8.72 -12.22
N THR A 495 -16.11 9.72 -12.77
CA THR A 495 -16.30 9.85 -14.23
C THR A 495 -15.81 11.19 -14.79
N GLY A 496 -15.24 12.05 -13.91
CA GLY A 496 -14.52 13.27 -14.25
C GLY A 496 -15.20 14.57 -13.81
N GLY A 497 -14.37 15.54 -13.40
CA GLY A 497 -14.66 16.98 -13.28
C GLY A 497 -15.90 17.42 -12.48
N GLY A 498 -15.71 17.67 -11.18
CA GLY A 498 -16.64 18.39 -10.29
C GLY A 498 -16.05 18.50 -8.88
N ASN A 499 -16.38 19.55 -8.13
CA ASN A 499 -15.80 19.79 -6.79
C ASN A 499 -16.45 18.93 -5.69
N ASN A 500 -17.61 18.32 -5.96
CA ASN A 500 -18.34 17.53 -4.99
C ASN A 500 -18.01 16.06 -5.22
N HIS A 501 -17.12 15.52 -4.42
CA HIS A 501 -16.75 14.11 -4.46
C HIS A 501 -16.36 13.57 -3.09
N PHE A 502 -16.50 12.26 -2.92
CA PHE A 502 -15.95 11.52 -1.79
C PHE A 502 -14.79 10.66 -2.30
N MET A 503 -13.56 10.86 -1.82
CA MET A 503 -12.36 10.13 -2.31
C MET A 503 -12.17 10.16 -3.85
N GLY A 504 -12.69 11.19 -4.53
CA GLY A 504 -12.69 11.29 -5.99
C GLY A 504 -13.96 10.77 -6.67
N TYR A 505 -14.83 10.02 -5.98
CA TYR A 505 -16.09 9.50 -6.51
C TYR A 505 -17.20 10.55 -6.52
N GLN A 506 -17.82 10.77 -7.69
CA GLN A 506 -18.98 11.66 -7.86
C GLN A 506 -20.31 10.93 -7.75
N TYR A 507 -20.34 9.63 -8.05
CA TYR A 507 -21.57 8.85 -8.10
C TYR A 507 -21.44 7.56 -7.28
N ALA A 508 -22.59 7.07 -6.80
CA ALA A 508 -22.71 5.79 -6.12
C ALA A 508 -23.99 5.08 -6.57
N LEU A 509 -23.87 3.78 -6.84
CA LEU A 509 -25.00 2.89 -7.09
C LEU A 509 -25.36 2.12 -5.81
N ASN A 510 -26.61 1.68 -5.69
CA ASN A 510 -27.10 0.80 -4.61
C ASN A 510 -27.06 1.38 -3.19
N LYS A 511 -26.95 2.70 -3.02
CA LYS A 511 -27.15 3.34 -1.71
C LYS A 511 -28.53 3.06 -1.10
N ASN A 512 -29.52 2.82 -1.94
CA ASN A 512 -30.82 2.25 -1.57
C ASN A 512 -31.23 1.23 -2.64
N VAL A 513 -31.85 0.13 -2.23
CA VAL A 513 -32.34 -0.92 -3.14
C VAL A 513 -33.81 -1.21 -2.87
N ASN A 514 -34.60 -1.39 -3.93
CA ASN A 514 -36.01 -1.78 -3.85
C ASN A 514 -36.34 -2.78 -4.97
N GLY A 515 -36.40 -4.07 -4.61
CA GLY A 515 -36.51 -5.16 -5.58
C GLY A 515 -35.35 -5.10 -6.57
N ASN A 516 -35.65 -5.11 -7.87
CA ASN A 516 -34.63 -5.09 -8.93
C ASN A 516 -34.21 -3.66 -9.34
N SER A 517 -34.41 -2.67 -8.46
CA SER A 517 -34.09 -1.26 -8.72
C SER A 517 -33.14 -0.73 -7.63
N GLY A 518 -31.94 -0.32 -8.03
CA GLY A 518 -30.96 0.35 -7.16
C GLY A 518 -30.94 1.86 -7.41
N SER A 519 -30.65 2.65 -6.38
CA SER A 519 -30.51 4.11 -6.53
C SER A 519 -29.23 4.46 -7.30
N VAL A 520 -29.29 5.48 -8.14
CA VAL A 520 -28.11 6.23 -8.60
C VAL A 520 -28.06 7.53 -7.80
N SER A 521 -26.98 7.69 -7.04
CA SER A 521 -26.76 8.83 -6.14
C SER A 521 -25.57 9.66 -6.60
N ARG A 522 -25.64 10.97 -6.37
CA ARG A 522 -24.53 11.92 -6.57
C ARG A 522 -24.00 12.39 -5.22
N TYR A 523 -22.72 12.70 -5.14
CA TYR A 523 -22.15 13.33 -3.96
C TYR A 523 -22.42 14.83 -3.98
N THR A 524 -22.92 15.36 -2.87
CA THR A 524 -23.35 16.75 -2.74
C THR A 524 -22.28 17.62 -2.07
N ALA A 525 -22.43 18.94 -2.18
CA ALA A 525 -21.50 19.89 -1.56
C ALA A 525 -21.54 19.85 -0.01
N ASP A 526 -22.63 19.37 0.58
CA ASP A 526 -22.77 19.16 2.03
C ASP A 526 -22.25 17.79 2.51
N GLY A 527 -21.55 17.05 1.65
CA GLY A 527 -20.88 15.80 2.02
C GLY A 527 -21.81 14.60 2.15
N LYS A 528 -22.87 14.53 1.34
CA LYS A 528 -23.86 13.46 1.40
C LYS A 528 -24.10 12.82 0.04
N TRP A 529 -24.66 11.62 0.05
CA TRP A 529 -25.15 10.95 -1.13
C TRP A 529 -26.64 11.27 -1.34
N GLU A 530 -26.97 11.87 -2.48
CA GLU A 530 -28.35 12.20 -2.86
C GLU A 530 -28.78 11.39 -4.08
N SER A 531 -29.81 10.55 -3.93
CA SER A 531 -30.38 9.79 -5.05
C SER A 531 -31.18 10.69 -5.99
N PHE A 532 -30.97 10.55 -7.30
CA PHE A 532 -31.65 11.37 -8.33
C PHE A 532 -32.18 10.55 -9.52
N SER A 533 -31.75 9.29 -9.67
CA SER A 533 -32.26 8.35 -10.66
C SER A 533 -32.08 6.91 -10.17
N ASN A 534 -32.39 5.91 -11.01
CA ASN A 534 -32.31 4.50 -10.66
C ASN A 534 -31.53 3.73 -11.73
N CYS A 535 -30.91 2.64 -11.29
CA CYS A 535 -30.28 1.60 -12.10
C CYS A 535 -31.03 0.28 -11.87
N ASP A 536 -30.89 -0.66 -12.80
CA ASP A 536 -31.42 -2.01 -12.62
C ASP A 536 -30.39 -2.86 -11.88
N VAL A 537 -30.86 -3.69 -10.95
CA VAL A 537 -30.02 -4.57 -10.13
C VAL A 537 -30.68 -5.95 -10.07
N TYR A 538 -29.94 -7.00 -10.36
CA TYR A 538 -30.41 -8.38 -10.26
C TYR A 538 -29.37 -9.19 -9.51
N VAL A 539 -29.81 -10.06 -8.60
CA VAL A 539 -28.94 -10.98 -7.84
C VAL A 539 -29.41 -12.42 -8.04
N GLN A 540 -28.46 -13.32 -8.29
CA GLN A 540 -28.68 -14.76 -8.31
C GLN A 540 -27.43 -15.46 -7.77
N GLY A 541 -27.57 -16.13 -6.63
CA GLY A 541 -26.45 -16.78 -5.94
C GLY A 541 -25.36 -15.77 -5.60
N ASN A 542 -24.13 -16.06 -6.01
CA ASN A 542 -22.95 -15.24 -5.80
C ASN A 542 -22.75 -14.10 -6.82
N VAL A 543 -23.74 -13.82 -7.69
CA VAL A 543 -23.60 -12.82 -8.77
C VAL A 543 -24.63 -11.70 -8.63
N MET A 544 -24.16 -10.46 -8.69
CA MET A 544 -24.97 -9.25 -8.86
C MET A 544 -24.70 -8.62 -10.23
N GLN A 545 -25.74 -8.36 -11.01
CA GLN A 545 -25.66 -7.63 -12.28
C GLN A 545 -26.35 -6.27 -12.17
N VAL A 546 -25.67 -5.22 -12.60
CA VAL A 546 -26.16 -3.84 -12.55
C VAL A 546 -26.13 -3.20 -13.94
N ARG A 547 -27.19 -2.49 -14.32
CA ARG A 547 -27.27 -1.68 -15.53
C ARG A 547 -27.57 -0.22 -15.18
N VAL A 548 -26.70 0.70 -15.57
CA VAL A 548 -26.85 2.15 -15.35
C VAL A 548 -26.73 2.92 -16.66
N LYS A 549 -27.55 3.97 -16.85
CA LYS A 549 -27.42 4.82 -18.04
C LYS A 549 -26.13 5.62 -17.96
N LEU A 550 -25.34 5.62 -19.03
CA LEU A 550 -24.12 6.41 -19.14
C LEU A 550 -24.39 7.89 -18.85
N SER A 551 -25.51 8.43 -19.36
CA SER A 551 -25.91 9.83 -19.15
C SER A 551 -26.15 10.20 -17.69
N ASP A 552 -26.60 9.24 -16.87
CA ASP A 552 -26.93 9.50 -15.46
C ASP A 552 -25.63 9.63 -14.65
N ILE A 553 -24.54 9.01 -15.09
CA ILE A 553 -23.21 9.06 -14.47
C ILE A 553 -22.23 9.99 -15.22
N GLY A 554 -22.75 10.90 -16.06
CA GLY A 554 -21.93 11.90 -16.75
C GLY A 554 -21.08 11.38 -17.91
N LEU A 555 -21.36 10.16 -18.38
CA LEU A 555 -20.64 9.49 -19.47
C LEU A 555 -21.48 9.42 -20.76
N SER A 556 -20.84 8.94 -21.82
CA SER A 556 -21.48 8.61 -23.10
C SER A 556 -20.72 7.49 -23.81
N ALA A 557 -21.29 6.91 -24.86
CA ALA A 557 -20.61 5.89 -25.67
C ALA A 557 -19.29 6.38 -26.32
N LYS A 558 -19.06 7.70 -26.39
CA LYS A 558 -17.80 8.29 -26.87
C LYS A 558 -16.80 8.61 -25.75
N ASN A 559 -17.30 8.81 -24.54
CA ASN A 559 -16.52 9.12 -23.34
C ASN A 559 -17.05 8.27 -22.19
N PHE A 560 -16.45 7.09 -22.00
CA PHE A 560 -16.87 6.07 -21.04
C PHE A 560 -15.74 5.68 -20.07
N CYS A 561 -14.67 6.48 -20.04
CA CYS A 561 -13.59 6.27 -19.07
C CYS A 561 -14.13 6.54 -17.65
N MET A 562 -13.94 5.60 -16.74
CA MET A 562 -14.33 5.75 -15.34
C MET A 562 -13.37 5.01 -14.42
N GLN A 563 -13.18 5.56 -13.23
CA GLN A 563 -12.62 4.81 -12.11
C GLN A 563 -13.76 4.34 -11.23
N PHE A 564 -13.67 3.12 -10.68
CA PHE A 564 -14.72 2.57 -9.85
C PHE A 564 -14.18 1.64 -8.77
N LYS A 565 -15.00 1.41 -7.75
CA LYS A 565 -14.83 0.32 -6.79
C LYS A 565 -16.17 -0.27 -6.39
N VAL A 566 -16.14 -1.50 -5.91
CA VAL A 566 -17.29 -2.16 -5.32
C VAL A 566 -17.02 -2.36 -3.84
N THR A 567 -18.01 -2.14 -2.99
CA THR A 567 -17.85 -2.28 -1.54
C THR A 567 -19.07 -2.91 -0.91
N ASP A 568 -18.85 -3.62 0.19
CA ASP A 568 -19.92 -4.18 0.99
C ASP A 568 -19.70 -3.95 2.49
N ASN A 569 -20.76 -3.63 3.23
CA ASN A 569 -20.80 -3.51 4.70
C ASN A 569 -19.81 -2.51 5.37
N VAL A 570 -19.26 -1.55 4.62
CA VAL A 570 -18.42 -0.48 5.16
C VAL A 570 -19.19 0.39 6.18
N LYS A 571 -18.80 0.36 7.47
CA LYS A 571 -19.64 0.88 8.57
C LYS A 571 -19.68 2.40 8.69
N LYS A 572 -18.57 3.11 8.43
CA LYS A 572 -18.54 4.59 8.38
C LYS A 572 -18.16 5.04 6.98
N ALA A 573 -19.03 4.78 6.00
CA ALA A 573 -18.77 5.02 4.58
C ALA A 573 -18.44 6.48 4.19
N SER A 574 -18.57 7.46 5.09
CA SER A 574 -18.11 8.85 4.92
C SER A 574 -16.66 9.09 5.35
N ASP A 575 -16.00 8.08 5.93
CA ASP A 575 -14.61 8.09 6.36
C ASP A 575 -13.79 7.18 5.43
N ALA A 576 -12.73 7.73 4.84
CA ALA A 576 -11.85 6.97 3.96
C ALA A 576 -11.17 5.80 4.67
N ALA A 577 -10.91 5.92 5.99
CA ALA A 577 -10.29 4.85 6.75
C ALA A 577 -11.16 3.59 6.81
N SER A 578 -12.49 3.72 6.75
CA SER A 578 -13.40 2.56 6.81
C SER A 578 -13.29 1.61 5.62
N TYR A 579 -12.73 2.08 4.51
CA TYR A 579 -12.47 1.27 3.31
C TYR A 579 -11.19 0.42 3.44
N TYR A 580 -10.46 0.57 4.55
CA TYR A 580 -9.36 -0.31 4.96
C TYR A 580 -9.74 -1.21 6.14
N THR A 581 -10.78 -0.86 6.90
CA THR A 581 -11.00 -1.43 8.24
C THR A 581 -12.28 -2.23 8.41
N THR A 582 -13.31 -2.02 7.59
CA THR A 582 -14.61 -2.69 7.78
C THR A 582 -15.20 -3.15 6.47
N GLY A 583 -15.88 -4.29 6.50
CA GLY A 583 -16.54 -4.90 5.37
C GLY A 583 -15.53 -5.29 4.31
N ASP A 584 -15.96 -5.14 3.07
CA ASP A 584 -15.13 -5.41 1.91
C ASP A 584 -15.07 -4.22 0.95
N SER A 585 -13.93 -4.05 0.30
CA SER A 585 -13.67 -2.98 -0.65
C SER A 585 -12.78 -3.48 -1.76
N ALA A 586 -13.35 -3.63 -2.95
CA ALA A 586 -12.69 -4.10 -4.15
C ALA A 586 -12.43 -2.95 -5.14
N PRO A 587 -11.21 -2.40 -5.26
CA PRO A 587 -10.00 -2.74 -4.49
C PRO A 587 -9.92 -1.98 -3.16
N ILE A 588 -9.02 -2.37 -2.24
CA ILE A 588 -8.93 -1.79 -0.89
C ILE A 588 -8.74 -0.27 -0.86
N GLY A 589 -9.32 0.39 0.15
CA GLY A 589 -8.90 1.73 0.54
C GLY A 589 -9.26 2.83 -0.46
N ARG A 590 -8.27 3.65 -0.87
CA ARG A 590 -8.41 4.69 -1.92
C ARG A 590 -8.10 4.21 -3.34
N LEU A 591 -7.74 2.93 -3.51
CA LEU A 591 -7.56 2.38 -4.84
C LEU A 591 -8.90 2.30 -5.59
N SER A 592 -8.82 2.32 -6.92
CA SER A 592 -9.95 2.16 -7.83
C SER A 592 -9.51 1.36 -9.04
N TYR A 593 -10.39 0.52 -9.57
CA TYR A 593 -10.25 -0.02 -10.93
C TYR A 593 -10.53 1.05 -11.97
N THR A 594 -9.84 1.00 -13.10
CA THR A 594 -10.08 1.90 -14.24
C THR A 594 -10.64 1.12 -15.42
N TYR A 595 -11.79 1.57 -15.92
CA TYR A 595 -12.42 1.08 -17.13
C TYR A 595 -12.41 2.14 -18.23
N GLY A 596 -12.19 1.71 -19.48
CA GLY A 596 -12.32 2.55 -20.65
C GLY A 596 -11.13 3.47 -20.90
N TYR A 597 -10.01 3.26 -20.19
CA TYR A 597 -8.75 3.90 -20.49
C TYR A 597 -7.89 3.09 -21.43
#